data_AF-A0A850KGU5-F1
#
_entry.id   AF-A0A850KGU5-F1
#
_cell.length_a   1.000
_cell.length_b   1.000
_cell.length_c   1.000
_cell.angle_alpha   90.00
_cell.angle_beta   90.00
_cell.angle_gamma   90.00
#
_symmetry.space_group_name_H-M   'P 1'
#
loop_
_entity.id
_entity.type
_entity.pdbx_description
1 polymer ?
#
loop_
_entity_poly.entity_id
_entity_poly.type
_entity_poly.pdbx_seq_one_letter_code
_entity_poly.pdbx_strand_id
1 'polypeptide(L)'
;MQRQLYGFEKKFAKDVAFTPTQARDVCSDILSAHPIAPGSRFHNQFYYEIYPITNIATYLGDDVIKVDYLGKEHPIDGQYYFADGSQSYIEMIVAIEGMQDNFILKHLRRLGFIRPAQRSAEALIKLLHHAIIKKKKKSSRNSFYEDAFLGVVFNEQFFEPMTKSQLDQICKTVLKRANGSKPFSRIFILSLSSSYIFDSLCVEE
;
A
#
# COMPACT_ATOMS: atom_id res chain seq x y z
N MET A 1 -10.76 -21.68 -10.90
CA MET A 1 -9.93 -20.58 -10.33
C MET A 1 -10.77 -19.46 -9.69
N GLN A 2 -11.82 -18.92 -10.34
CA GLN A 2 -12.69 -17.87 -9.75
C GLN A 2 -13.43 -18.27 -8.46
N ARG A 3 -13.79 -19.55 -8.26
CA ARG A 3 -14.56 -20.01 -7.07
C ARG A 3 -13.78 -20.01 -5.74
N GLN A 4 -12.44 -20.06 -5.76
CA GLN A 4 -11.64 -20.12 -4.51
C GLN A 4 -11.34 -18.72 -3.95
N LEU A 5 -11.23 -17.69 -4.80
CA LEU A 5 -11.06 -16.30 -4.36
C LEU A 5 -12.36 -15.67 -3.82
N TYR A 6 -13.54 -16.18 -4.19
CA TYR A 6 -14.79 -15.87 -3.47
C TYR A 6 -14.77 -16.31 -2.00
N GLY A 7 -13.88 -17.24 -1.63
CA GLY A 7 -13.61 -17.61 -0.24
C GLY A 7 -12.66 -16.64 0.48
N PHE A 8 -11.85 -15.87 -0.26
CA PHE A 8 -10.88 -14.93 0.31
C PHE A 8 -11.56 -13.69 0.87
N GLU A 9 -12.46 -13.07 0.08
CA GLU A 9 -13.35 -12.05 0.60
C GLU A 9 -14.08 -12.63 1.81
N LYS A 10 -14.68 -13.83 1.78
CA LYS A 10 -15.31 -14.42 2.98
C LYS A 10 -14.43 -14.64 4.23
N LYS A 11 -13.11 -14.80 4.09
CA LYS A 11 -12.21 -14.95 5.26
C LYS A 11 -11.88 -13.60 5.92
N PHE A 12 -11.85 -12.52 5.14
CA PHE A 12 -11.65 -11.15 5.62
C PHE A 12 -12.95 -10.33 5.69
N ALA A 13 -14.04 -10.81 5.10
CA ALA A 13 -15.28 -10.07 4.94
C ALA A 13 -16.19 -10.36 6.11
N LYS A 14 -16.51 -9.24 6.75
CA LYS A 14 -17.51 -8.98 7.77
C LYS A 14 -17.13 -9.59 9.13
N ASP A 15 -16.60 -8.69 9.95
CA ASP A 15 -16.61 -8.73 11.42
C ASP A 15 -15.51 -9.55 12.12
N VAL A 16 -14.38 -9.79 11.45
CA VAL A 16 -13.23 -10.47 12.08
C VAL A 16 -12.00 -9.57 12.09
N ALA A 17 -11.81 -8.87 13.21
CA ALA A 17 -10.55 -8.20 13.50
C ALA A 17 -9.47 -9.23 13.84
N PHE A 18 -8.31 -9.12 13.21
CA PHE A 18 -7.18 -10.02 13.41
C PHE A 18 -6.11 -9.36 14.29
N THR A 19 -5.39 -10.13 15.09
CA THR A 19 -4.07 -9.65 15.57
C THR A 19 -3.11 -9.48 14.38
N PRO A 20 -2.08 -8.61 14.46
CA PRO A 20 -1.11 -8.46 13.37
C PRO A 20 -0.45 -9.79 12.97
N THR A 21 -0.16 -10.66 13.93
CA THR A 21 0.40 -12.00 13.67
C THR A 21 -0.57 -12.87 12.89
N GLN A 22 -1.83 -12.97 13.31
CA GLN A 22 -2.85 -13.74 12.58
C GLN A 22 -3.06 -13.22 11.15
N ALA A 23 -3.12 -11.89 10.98
CA ALA A 23 -3.25 -11.29 9.65
C ALA A 23 -2.04 -11.64 8.76
N ARG A 24 -0.83 -11.63 9.33
CA ARG A 24 0.40 -12.01 8.63
C ARG A 24 0.39 -13.47 8.22
N ASP A 25 -0.01 -14.37 9.12
CA ASP A 25 -0.08 -15.81 8.84
C ASP A 25 -1.04 -16.08 7.68
N VAL A 26 -2.22 -15.45 7.71
CA VAL A 26 -3.20 -15.55 6.60
C VAL A 26 -2.60 -15.02 5.29
N CYS A 27 -1.89 -13.88 5.32
CA CYS A 27 -1.22 -13.36 4.13
C CYS A 27 -0.13 -14.30 3.60
N SER A 28 0.65 -14.91 4.49
CA SER A 28 1.70 -15.88 4.15
C SER A 28 1.14 -17.12 3.47
N ASP A 29 0.06 -17.68 4.01
CA ASP A 29 -0.66 -18.82 3.41
C ASP A 29 -1.14 -18.50 1.99
N ILE A 30 -1.64 -17.29 1.76
CA ILE A 30 -2.10 -16.86 0.44
C ILE A 30 -0.93 -16.71 -0.53
N LEU A 31 0.15 -16.06 -0.09
CA LEU A 31 1.34 -15.85 -0.93
C LEU A 31 1.98 -17.19 -1.32
N SER A 32 1.99 -18.18 -0.43
CA SER A 32 2.53 -19.52 -0.70
C SER A 32 1.64 -20.33 -1.66
N ALA A 33 0.31 -20.25 -1.51
CA ALA A 33 -0.63 -20.94 -2.39
C ALA A 33 -0.75 -20.28 -3.78
N HIS A 34 -0.52 -18.97 -3.86
CA HIS A 34 -0.73 -18.16 -5.04
C HIS A 34 0.45 -17.21 -5.28
N PRO A 35 1.59 -17.74 -5.79
CA PRO A 35 2.72 -16.90 -6.16
C PRO A 35 2.28 -15.84 -7.17
N ILE A 36 2.77 -14.62 -6.99
CA ILE A 36 2.39 -13.44 -7.77
C ILE A 36 2.59 -13.72 -9.26
N ALA A 37 1.50 -13.97 -9.99
CA ALA A 37 1.53 -14.05 -11.44
C ALA A 37 1.43 -12.63 -12.02
N PRO A 38 2.46 -12.12 -12.72
CA PRO A 38 2.40 -10.77 -13.26
C PRO A 38 1.24 -10.62 -14.26
N GLY A 39 0.18 -9.89 -13.87
CA GLY A 39 -0.89 -9.46 -14.79
C GLY A 39 -2.26 -10.13 -14.60
N SER A 40 -2.44 -10.98 -13.58
CA SER A 40 -3.79 -11.41 -13.20
C SER A 40 -4.55 -10.26 -12.54
N ARG A 41 -5.71 -9.91 -13.11
CA ARG A 41 -6.60 -8.81 -12.67
C ARG A 41 -7.19 -9.04 -11.27
N PHE A 42 -7.09 -10.25 -10.75
CA PHE A 42 -7.64 -10.65 -9.45
C PHE A 42 -6.68 -10.39 -8.28
N HIS A 43 -5.57 -9.68 -8.53
CA HIS A 43 -4.52 -9.38 -7.57
C HIS A 43 -4.49 -7.90 -7.11
N ASN A 44 -5.56 -7.13 -7.30
CA ASN A 44 -5.49 -5.71 -6.90
C ASN A 44 -5.70 -5.54 -5.38
N GLN A 45 -6.83 -5.98 -4.84
CA GLN A 45 -7.24 -5.65 -3.47
C GLN A 45 -6.30 -6.27 -2.40
N PHE A 46 -5.98 -7.55 -2.55
CA PHE A 46 -5.05 -8.21 -1.61
C PHE A 46 -3.68 -7.52 -1.58
N TYR A 47 -3.05 -7.33 -2.73
CA TYR A 47 -1.67 -6.83 -2.79
C TYR A 47 -1.52 -5.33 -2.57
N TYR A 48 -2.57 -4.56 -2.83
CA TYR A 48 -2.53 -3.11 -2.74
C TYR A 48 -3.26 -2.54 -1.54
N GLU A 49 -4.09 -3.34 -0.87
CA GLU A 49 -4.82 -2.91 0.33
C GLU A 49 -4.49 -3.84 1.51
N ILE A 50 -4.99 -5.09 1.49
CA ILE A 50 -4.98 -5.97 2.67
C ILE A 50 -3.56 -6.32 3.14
N TYR A 51 -2.70 -6.73 2.23
CA TYR A 51 -1.32 -7.10 2.54
C TYR A 51 -0.51 -5.88 3.03
N PRO A 52 -0.51 -4.73 2.33
CA PRO A 52 0.05 -3.48 2.84
C PRO A 52 -0.45 -3.06 4.24
N ILE A 53 -1.75 -3.12 4.50
CA ILE A 53 -2.35 -2.82 5.81
C ILE A 53 -1.77 -3.75 6.88
N THR A 54 -1.68 -5.04 6.58
CA THR A 54 -1.07 -6.03 7.49
C THR A 54 0.41 -5.75 7.77
N ASN A 55 1.16 -5.32 6.75
CA ASN A 55 2.59 -5.02 6.90
C ASN A 55 2.83 -3.74 7.69
N ILE A 56 1.96 -2.74 7.54
CA ILE A 56 2.01 -1.53 8.38
C ILE A 56 1.66 -1.88 9.83
N ALA A 57 0.61 -2.67 10.09
CA ALA A 57 0.30 -3.15 11.45
C ALA A 57 1.47 -3.90 12.08
N THR A 58 2.12 -4.78 11.30
CA THR A 58 3.34 -5.50 11.69
C THR A 58 4.49 -4.55 12.04
N TYR A 59 4.70 -3.53 11.20
CA TYR A 59 5.76 -2.54 11.41
C TYR A 59 5.53 -1.71 12.67
N LEU A 60 4.27 -1.39 12.98
CA LEU A 60 3.88 -0.68 14.20
C LEU A 60 4.07 -1.53 15.47
N GLY A 61 4.26 -2.84 15.34
CA GLY A 61 4.61 -3.72 16.45
C GLY A 61 3.49 -3.86 17.48
N ASP A 62 3.88 -3.89 18.76
CA ASP A 62 2.98 -4.16 19.89
C ASP A 62 1.97 -3.03 20.16
N ASP A 63 2.15 -1.87 19.53
CA ASP A 63 1.19 -0.76 19.62
C ASP A 63 -0.16 -1.15 18.99
N VAL A 64 -0.15 -1.96 17.93
CA VAL A 64 -1.36 -2.40 17.22
C VAL A 64 -1.77 -3.78 17.71
N ILE A 65 -2.89 -3.86 18.42
CA ILE A 65 -3.41 -5.13 18.94
C ILE A 65 -4.34 -5.82 17.95
N LYS A 66 -5.01 -5.06 17.09
CA LYS A 66 -5.91 -5.59 16.06
C LYS A 66 -5.88 -4.76 14.78
N VAL A 67 -6.12 -5.44 13.67
CA VAL A 67 -6.29 -4.88 12.33
C VAL A 67 -7.58 -5.41 11.73
N ASP A 68 -8.34 -4.53 11.09
CA ASP A 68 -9.57 -4.85 10.39
C ASP A 68 -9.54 -4.29 8.96
N TYR A 69 -10.14 -5.04 8.03
CA TYR A 69 -10.32 -4.66 6.64
C TYR A 69 -11.79 -4.37 6.37
N LEU A 70 -12.12 -3.11 6.10
CA LEU A 70 -13.50 -2.63 6.09
C LEU A 70 -14.23 -2.91 4.76
N GLY A 71 -13.48 -3.26 3.71
CA GLY A 71 -14.03 -3.60 2.41
C GLY A 71 -14.64 -2.43 1.64
N LYS A 72 -15.25 -2.74 0.49
CA LYS A 72 -15.70 -1.74 -0.50
C LYS A 72 -16.94 -0.94 -0.09
N GLU A 73 -17.66 -1.39 0.93
CA GLU A 73 -18.84 -0.69 1.45
C GLU A 73 -18.43 0.50 2.33
N HIS A 74 -17.18 0.55 2.80
CA HIS A 74 -16.63 1.66 3.56
C HIS A 74 -15.83 2.63 2.67
N PRO A 75 -15.78 3.93 3.04
CA PRO A 75 -14.98 4.93 2.33
C PRO A 75 -13.46 4.77 2.55
N ILE A 76 -13.08 3.90 3.50
CA ILE A 76 -11.72 3.65 3.96
C ILE A 76 -11.44 2.15 3.91
N ASP A 77 -10.21 1.80 3.58
CA ASP A 77 -9.81 0.41 3.34
C ASP A 77 -9.65 -0.42 4.63
N GLY A 78 -9.15 0.17 5.73
CA GLY A 78 -8.94 -0.56 6.98
C GLY A 78 -8.96 0.27 8.25
N GLN A 79 -8.80 -0.41 9.38
CA GLN A 79 -8.76 0.17 10.73
C GLN A 79 -7.75 -0.56 11.62
N TYR A 80 -7.02 0.21 12.43
CA TYR A 80 -6.15 -0.29 13.49
C TYR A 80 -6.75 0.01 14.86
N TYR A 81 -6.57 -0.93 15.77
CA TYR A 81 -6.91 -0.80 17.18
C TYR A 81 -5.61 -0.89 17.98
N PHE A 82 -5.37 0.11 18.82
CA PHE A 82 -4.14 0.24 19.56
C PHE A 82 -4.28 -0.26 21.01
N ALA A 83 -3.15 -0.60 21.63
CA ALA A 83 -3.10 -1.09 23.01
C ALA A 83 -3.64 -0.07 24.04
N ASP A 84 -3.54 1.23 23.74
CA ASP A 84 -4.06 2.33 24.56
C ASP A 84 -5.59 2.53 24.40
N GLY A 85 -6.24 1.71 23.58
CA GLY A 85 -7.67 1.79 23.29
C GLY A 85 -8.04 2.77 22.17
N SER A 86 -7.07 3.52 21.63
CA SER A 86 -7.29 4.40 20.48
C SER A 86 -7.50 3.59 19.19
N GLN A 87 -8.02 4.26 18.17
CA GLN A 87 -8.29 3.68 16.87
C GLN A 87 -7.82 4.65 15.78
N SER A 88 -7.30 4.10 14.68
CA SER A 88 -6.98 4.89 13.50
C SER A 88 -7.42 4.18 12.25
N TYR A 89 -8.05 4.94 11.36
CA TYR A 89 -8.41 4.49 10.03
C TYR A 89 -7.17 4.48 9.12
N ILE A 90 -7.13 3.60 8.13
CA ILE A 90 -6.08 3.61 7.09
C ILE A 90 -6.68 3.51 5.69
N GLU A 91 -6.31 4.48 4.85
CA GLU A 91 -6.59 4.47 3.42
C GLU A 91 -5.35 4.03 2.65
N MET A 92 -5.55 3.23 1.61
CA MET A 92 -4.51 2.78 0.70
C MET A 92 -4.62 3.46 -0.66
N ILE A 93 -3.46 3.74 -1.25
CA ILE A 93 -3.34 4.13 -2.64
C ILE A 93 -2.14 3.48 -3.30
N VAL A 94 -2.28 3.17 -4.58
CA VAL A 94 -1.17 2.69 -5.39
C VAL A 94 -0.61 3.81 -6.25
N ALA A 95 0.69 4.04 -6.14
CA ALA A 95 1.44 5.01 -6.93
C ALA A 95 1.78 4.45 -8.33
N ILE A 96 0.74 4.26 -9.14
CA ILE A 96 0.80 3.51 -10.41
C ILE A 96 0.44 4.36 -11.65
N GLU A 97 0.12 5.65 -11.51
CA GLU A 97 -0.49 6.41 -12.61
C GLU A 97 0.36 6.45 -13.90
N GLY A 98 -0.28 6.09 -15.03
CA GLY A 98 0.36 5.86 -16.34
C GLY A 98 0.53 4.38 -16.74
N MET A 99 0.05 3.42 -15.92
CA MET A 99 0.22 1.99 -16.21
C MET A 99 -0.67 1.37 -17.29
N GLN A 100 -1.57 2.11 -17.94
CA GLN A 100 -2.25 1.56 -19.13
C GLN A 100 -1.21 1.22 -20.23
N ASP A 101 -0.16 2.03 -20.37
CA ASP A 101 0.97 1.73 -21.25
C ASP A 101 1.83 0.58 -20.72
N ASN A 102 1.90 0.38 -19.40
CA ASN A 102 2.59 -0.78 -18.82
C ASN A 102 1.83 -2.08 -19.01
N PHE A 103 0.51 -2.09 -19.16
CA PHE A 103 -0.21 -3.32 -19.52
C PHE A 103 0.15 -3.74 -20.95
N ILE A 104 0.24 -2.76 -21.87
CA ILE A 104 0.70 -2.95 -23.26
C ILE A 104 2.18 -3.37 -23.27
N LEU A 105 3.07 -2.66 -22.57
CA LEU A 105 4.49 -3.02 -22.46
C LEU A 105 4.72 -4.36 -21.74
N LYS A 106 3.87 -4.75 -20.79
CA LYS A 106 3.91 -6.05 -20.10
C LYS A 106 3.45 -7.19 -21.01
N HIS A 107 2.46 -6.94 -21.86
CA HIS A 107 2.05 -7.86 -22.92
C HIS A 107 3.17 -8.05 -23.96
N LEU A 108 3.78 -6.94 -24.43
CA LEU A 108 4.93 -6.95 -25.34
C LEU A 108 6.19 -7.59 -24.72
N ARG A 109 6.43 -7.40 -23.41
CA ARG A 109 7.46 -8.10 -22.60
C ARG A 109 7.25 -9.60 -22.55
N ARG A 110 6.01 -10.05 -22.31
CA ARG A 110 5.66 -11.48 -22.28
C ARG A 110 5.94 -12.16 -23.62
N LEU A 111 5.85 -11.39 -24.71
CA LEU A 111 6.17 -11.82 -26.06
C LEU A 111 7.67 -11.65 -26.42
N GLY A 112 8.52 -11.21 -25.48
CA GLY A 112 9.97 -11.11 -25.66
C GLY A 112 10.48 -9.84 -26.34
N PHE A 113 9.61 -8.87 -26.64
CA PHE A 113 9.97 -7.75 -27.52
C PHE A 113 10.69 -6.58 -26.83
N ILE A 114 10.56 -6.39 -25.51
CA ILE A 114 11.06 -5.19 -24.82
C ILE A 114 11.50 -5.52 -23.39
N ARG A 115 12.73 -5.19 -22.97
CA ARG A 115 13.07 -5.04 -21.54
C ARG A 115 12.65 -3.64 -21.10
N PRO A 116 11.92 -3.45 -19.98
CA PRO A 116 11.63 -2.10 -19.52
C PRO A 116 12.94 -1.36 -19.29
N ALA A 117 13.06 -0.16 -19.86
CA ALA A 117 13.94 0.82 -19.26
C ALA A 117 13.51 0.97 -17.79
N GLN A 118 14.43 0.69 -16.88
CA GLN A 118 14.21 0.95 -15.46
C GLN A 118 13.92 2.44 -15.30
N ARG A 119 12.89 2.77 -14.52
CA ARG A 119 12.51 4.16 -14.30
C ARG A 119 13.44 4.78 -13.25
N SER A 120 13.78 6.05 -13.46
CA SER A 120 14.66 6.79 -12.54
C SER A 120 13.97 7.14 -11.22
N ALA A 121 14.77 7.57 -10.23
CA ALA A 121 14.28 8.13 -8.97
C ALA A 121 13.26 9.27 -9.16
N GLU A 122 13.47 10.14 -10.16
CA GLU A 122 12.57 11.25 -10.45
C GLU A 122 11.18 10.76 -10.89
N ALA A 123 11.11 9.63 -11.62
CA ALA A 123 9.83 9.03 -11.97
C ALA A 123 9.08 8.51 -10.73
N LEU A 124 9.81 7.93 -9.76
CA LEU A 124 9.22 7.50 -8.50
C LEU A 124 8.70 8.69 -7.69
N ILE A 125 9.48 9.78 -7.59
CA ILE A 125 9.06 11.02 -6.92
C ILE A 125 7.73 11.53 -7.50
N LYS A 126 7.62 11.62 -8.84
CA LYS A 126 6.40 12.09 -9.50
C LYS A 126 5.20 11.18 -9.20
N LEU A 127 5.39 9.86 -9.22
CA LEU A 127 4.32 8.89 -8.97
C LEU A 127 3.81 8.96 -7.53
N LEU A 128 4.71 8.96 -6.55
CA LEU A 128 4.35 9.05 -5.13
C LEU A 128 3.69 10.40 -4.82
N HIS A 129 4.27 11.50 -5.31
CA HIS A 129 3.70 12.84 -5.12
C HIS A 129 2.29 12.94 -5.69
N HIS A 130 2.10 12.46 -6.93
CA HIS A 130 0.78 12.48 -7.55
C HIS A 130 -0.25 11.64 -6.77
N ALA A 131 0.12 10.44 -6.31
CA ALA A 131 -0.75 9.59 -5.50
C ALA A 131 -1.19 10.31 -4.21
N ILE A 132 -0.25 10.90 -3.48
CA ILE A 132 -0.53 11.63 -2.25
C ILE A 132 -1.43 12.84 -2.53
N ILE A 133 -1.11 13.67 -3.53
CA ILE A 133 -1.93 14.84 -3.88
C ILE A 133 -3.35 14.42 -4.28
N LYS A 134 -3.49 13.33 -5.05
CA LYS A 134 -4.79 12.79 -5.46
C LYS A 134 -5.63 12.40 -4.24
N LYS A 135 -5.06 11.72 -3.25
CA LYS A 135 -5.79 11.37 -2.02
C LYS A 135 -6.06 12.59 -1.14
N LYS A 136 -5.11 13.51 -0.98
CA LYS A 136 -5.32 14.78 -0.24
C LYS A 136 -6.49 15.59 -0.81
N LYS A 137 -6.66 15.61 -2.14
CA LYS A 137 -7.81 16.26 -2.80
C LYS A 137 -9.14 15.52 -2.56
N LYS A 138 -9.11 14.19 -2.44
CA LYS A 138 -10.30 13.38 -2.11
C LYS A 138 -10.70 13.57 -0.65
N SER A 139 -9.73 13.63 0.25
CA SER A 139 -9.94 13.71 1.70
C SER A 139 -10.50 15.03 2.18
N SER A 140 -10.27 16.14 1.47
CA SER A 140 -10.80 17.46 1.85
C SER A 140 -12.33 17.56 1.85
N ARG A 141 -13.03 16.54 1.33
CA ARG A 141 -14.50 16.49 1.24
C ARG A 141 -15.13 15.44 2.15
N ASN A 142 -14.33 14.72 2.94
CA ASN A 142 -14.80 13.58 3.71
C ASN A 142 -14.07 13.49 5.06
N SER A 143 -14.80 13.69 6.15
CA SER A 143 -14.29 13.69 7.53
C SER A 143 -13.72 12.35 7.97
N PHE A 144 -14.06 11.23 7.31
CA PHE A 144 -13.46 9.93 7.62
C PHE A 144 -11.92 9.94 7.47
N TYR A 145 -11.37 10.82 6.63
CA TYR A 145 -9.93 10.93 6.42
C TYR A 145 -9.21 11.86 7.40
N GLU A 146 -9.94 12.55 8.27
CA GLU A 146 -9.35 13.38 9.31
C GLU A 146 -8.59 12.48 10.30
N ASP A 147 -7.31 12.78 10.50
CA ASP A 147 -6.39 12.00 11.33
C ASP A 147 -6.22 10.52 10.96
N ALA A 148 -6.76 10.10 9.82
CA ALA A 148 -6.50 8.78 9.25
C ALA A 148 -5.04 8.64 8.82
N PHE A 149 -4.58 7.40 8.72
CA PHE A 149 -3.32 7.05 8.07
C PHE A 149 -3.51 6.93 6.56
N LEU A 150 -2.45 7.22 5.81
CA LEU A 150 -2.38 6.95 4.37
C LEU A 150 -1.24 5.98 4.09
N GLY A 151 -1.54 4.81 3.54
CA GLY A 151 -0.56 3.92 2.95
C GLY A 151 -0.43 4.14 1.43
N VAL A 152 0.80 4.35 0.95
CA VAL A 152 1.12 4.52 -0.46
C VAL A 152 2.00 3.37 -0.92
N VAL A 153 1.46 2.52 -1.78
CA VAL A 153 2.16 1.34 -2.30
C VAL A 153 2.77 1.65 -3.65
N PHE A 154 4.05 1.33 -3.84
CA PHE A 154 4.70 1.36 -5.15
C PHE A 154 5.30 0.00 -5.48
N ASN A 155 5.49 -0.29 -6.76
CA ASN A 155 6.18 -1.51 -7.19
C ASN A 155 7.61 -1.17 -7.63
N GLU A 156 8.54 -1.49 -6.75
CA GLU A 156 9.98 -1.28 -6.87
C GLU A 156 10.60 -1.97 -8.11
N GLN A 157 9.99 -3.02 -8.64
CA GLN A 157 10.51 -3.73 -9.82
C GLN A 157 10.45 -2.89 -11.11
N PHE A 158 9.73 -1.76 -11.10
CA PHE A 158 9.69 -0.83 -12.24
C PHE A 158 10.79 0.22 -12.22
N PHE A 159 11.60 0.28 -11.17
CA PHE A 159 12.61 1.30 -10.97
C PHE A 159 14.01 0.69 -10.95
N GLU A 160 15.01 1.54 -11.08
CA GLU A 160 16.41 1.15 -10.82
C GLU A 160 16.55 0.70 -9.36
N PRO A 161 17.39 -0.31 -9.05
CA PRO A 161 17.65 -0.71 -7.67
C PRO A 161 18.13 0.49 -6.84
N MET A 162 17.45 0.74 -5.74
CA MET A 162 17.76 1.84 -4.82
C MET A 162 18.03 1.30 -3.42
N THR A 163 19.01 1.88 -2.75
CA THR A 163 19.27 1.64 -1.33
C THR A 163 18.15 2.22 -0.47
N LYS A 164 18.02 1.73 0.78
CA LYS A 164 17.09 2.29 1.77
C LYS A 164 17.27 3.81 1.93
N SER A 165 18.52 4.28 2.04
CA SER A 165 18.83 5.72 2.17
C SER A 165 18.32 6.54 0.97
N GLN A 166 18.52 6.06 -0.26
CA GLN A 166 17.99 6.73 -1.45
C GLN A 166 16.45 6.79 -1.45
N LEU A 167 15.79 5.70 -1.05
CA LEU A 167 14.34 5.65 -0.94
C LEU A 167 13.82 6.60 0.16
N ASP A 168 14.51 6.68 1.29
CA ASP A 168 14.15 7.60 2.39
C ASP A 168 14.25 9.05 1.92
N GLN A 169 15.31 9.42 1.18
CA GLN A 169 15.45 10.76 0.61
C GLN A 169 14.36 11.09 -0.41
N ILE A 170 13.96 10.11 -1.23
CA ILE A 170 12.83 10.24 -2.16
C ILE A 170 11.54 10.50 -1.38
N CYS A 171 11.25 9.69 -0.35
CA CYS A 171 10.03 9.82 0.46
C CYS A 171 9.98 11.17 1.19
N LYS A 172 11.08 11.61 1.82
CA LYS A 172 11.21 12.94 2.44
C LYS A 172 10.94 14.05 1.42
N THR A 173 11.54 13.96 0.23
CA THR A 173 11.33 14.92 -0.87
C THR A 173 9.87 14.97 -1.30
N VAL A 174 9.23 13.81 -1.46
CA VAL A 174 7.82 13.68 -1.84
C VAL A 174 6.91 14.35 -0.80
N LEU A 175 7.11 14.07 0.49
CA LEU A 175 6.30 14.65 1.56
C LEU A 175 6.48 16.17 1.66
N LYS A 176 7.72 16.67 1.50
CA LYS A 176 7.99 18.10 1.42
C LYS A 176 7.23 18.75 0.26
N ARG A 177 7.26 18.15 -0.94
CA ARG A 177 6.51 18.63 -2.12
C ARG A 177 4.98 18.50 -1.97
N ALA A 178 4.52 17.56 -1.16
CA ALA A 178 3.09 17.38 -0.87
C ALA A 178 2.57 18.33 0.22
N ASN A 179 3.42 19.21 0.77
CA ASN A 179 3.13 20.09 1.89
C ASN A 179 2.68 19.30 3.13
N GLY A 180 3.48 18.31 3.53
CA GLY A 180 3.27 17.51 4.75
C GLY A 180 2.18 16.43 4.63
N SER A 181 1.84 15.83 5.76
CA SER A 181 0.92 14.69 5.87
C SER A 181 -0.57 15.07 5.85
N LYS A 182 -0.92 16.28 6.29
CA LYS A 182 -2.33 16.71 6.43
C LYS A 182 -3.18 16.48 5.17
N PRO A 183 -4.45 16.03 5.28
CA PRO A 183 -5.18 15.83 6.54
C PRO A 183 -4.88 14.51 7.25
N PHE A 184 -4.01 13.68 6.69
CA PHE A 184 -3.59 12.43 7.34
C PHE A 184 -2.66 12.74 8.51
N SER A 185 -2.82 11.99 9.61
CA SER A 185 -1.94 12.10 10.79
C SER A 185 -0.58 11.46 10.52
N ARG A 186 -0.54 10.40 9.68
CA ARG A 186 0.66 9.63 9.35
C ARG A 186 0.59 9.10 7.91
N ILE A 187 1.71 9.14 7.20
CA ILE A 187 1.84 8.57 5.86
C ILE A 187 2.90 7.47 5.87
N PHE A 188 2.52 6.30 5.38
CA PHE A 188 3.41 5.19 5.11
C PHE A 188 3.64 5.08 3.60
N ILE A 189 4.89 4.90 3.19
CA ILE A 189 5.22 4.59 1.79
C ILE A 189 5.93 3.25 1.78
N LEU A 190 5.41 2.27 1.07
CA LEU A 190 5.93 0.90 1.10
C LEU A 190 6.06 0.29 -0.29
N SER A 191 7.11 -0.52 -0.43
CA SER A 191 7.33 -1.37 -1.61
C SER A 191 6.33 -2.51 -1.64
N LEU A 192 5.97 -2.99 -2.82
CA LEU A 192 5.00 -4.07 -3.00
C LEU A 192 5.47 -5.40 -2.39
N SER A 193 6.78 -5.68 -2.44
CA SER A 193 7.37 -6.86 -1.77
C SER A 193 7.52 -6.69 -0.25
N SER A 194 7.22 -5.50 0.29
CA SER A 194 7.39 -5.15 1.71
C SER A 194 8.83 -5.22 2.21
N SER A 195 9.82 -5.21 1.31
CA SER A 195 11.23 -5.06 1.67
C SER A 195 11.58 -3.66 2.18
N TYR A 196 10.70 -2.69 1.95
CA TYR A 196 10.86 -1.31 2.33
C TYR A 196 9.55 -0.72 2.86
N ILE A 197 9.65 -0.02 3.99
CA ILE A 197 8.60 0.83 4.54
C ILE A 197 9.23 2.14 5.04
N PHE A 198 8.64 3.24 4.62
CA PHE A 198 8.89 4.58 5.11
C PHE A 198 7.74 5.01 6.00
N ASP A 199 8.05 5.75 7.05
CA ASP A 199 7.10 6.27 8.01
C ASP A 199 7.35 7.76 8.25
N SER A 200 6.34 8.58 8.00
CA SER A 200 6.46 10.03 8.13
C SER A 200 6.76 10.53 9.55
N LEU A 201 6.53 9.72 10.59
CA LEU A 201 6.84 10.09 11.98
C LEU A 201 8.27 9.71 12.39
N CYS A 202 8.92 8.76 11.71
CA CYS A 202 10.31 8.36 12.01
C CYS A 202 11.34 9.21 11.25
N VAL A 203 10.93 10.35 10.70
CA VAL A 203 11.85 11.31 10.11
C VAL A 203 12.49 12.10 11.25
N GLU A 204 13.56 11.56 11.81
CA GLU A 204 14.46 12.34 12.67
C GLU A 204 14.90 13.61 11.90
N GLU A 205 14.87 14.75 12.62
CA GLU A 205 15.35 16.07 12.18
C GLU A 205 16.85 16.05 11.84
#